data_AF-A0A7C5ZVM6-F1
#
_entry.id   AF-A0A7C5ZVM6-F1
#
_cell.length_a   1.000
_cell.length_b   1.000
_cell.length_c   1.000
_cell.angle_alpha   90.00
_cell.angle_beta   90.00
_cell.angle_gamma   90.00
#
_symmetry.space_group_name_H-M   'P 1'
#
loop_
_entity.id
_entity.type
_entity.pdbx_description
1 polymer ?
#
loop_
_entity_poly.entity_id
_entity_poly.type
_entity_poly.pdbx_seq_one_letter_code
_entity_poly.pdbx_strand_id
1 'polypeptide(L)'
;MAKKYDTNPLDPEFPEKAAENAFVPASESPFRTAEYPINTAPPSVTEDETRRFADFDVPAYGGYQTSALPETVTAPTNFSDLGRASDRKVAKTGVPEKWLIGLPYLPFSIGLVAGLIQLLVIPKEETKVRFHAAQGLAAHIAILVITAILGGAGRIADFASVGRSIFVAVTTIMLIIFAVKAWSGKPVHIETVEDLTNWFEEKIGPIKS
;
A
#
# COMPACT_ATOMS: atom_id res chain seq x y z
N MET A 1 48.24 -8.92 -4.05
CA MET A 1 46.95 -8.29 -4.40
C MET A 1 46.03 -8.43 -3.18
N ALA A 2 45.87 -7.38 -2.39
CA ALA A 2 44.99 -7.40 -1.21
C ALA A 2 43.53 -7.28 -1.66
N LYS A 3 42.67 -8.20 -1.23
CA LYS A 3 41.24 -8.21 -1.55
C LYS A 3 40.55 -7.13 -0.71
N LYS A 4 39.76 -6.28 -1.37
CA LYS A 4 39.09 -5.07 -0.86
C LYS A 4 38.09 -5.30 0.30
N TYR A 5 37.90 -6.54 0.76
CA TYR A 5 36.89 -6.92 1.76
C TYR A 5 37.39 -8.04 2.69
N ASP A 6 38.63 -7.92 3.16
CA ASP A 6 39.13 -8.77 4.25
C ASP A 6 38.63 -8.19 5.58
N THR A 7 37.43 -8.60 5.99
CA THR A 7 36.79 -8.19 7.25
C THR A 7 37.18 -9.14 8.37
N ASN A 8 38.49 -9.26 8.63
CA ASN A 8 38.98 -9.97 9.80
C ASN A 8 38.92 -9.03 11.02
N PRO A 9 38.05 -9.28 12.01
CA PRO A 9 37.88 -8.38 13.17
C PRO A 9 39.06 -8.40 14.15
N LEU A 10 40.06 -9.25 13.91
CA LEU A 10 41.30 -9.31 14.69
C LEU A 10 42.47 -8.59 14.01
N ASP A 11 42.25 -7.92 12.86
CA ASP A 11 43.28 -7.14 12.20
C ASP A 11 43.57 -5.84 12.99
N PRO A 12 44.78 -5.67 13.56
CA PRO A 12 45.12 -4.52 14.38
C PRO A 12 45.05 -3.17 13.63
N GLU A 13 45.03 -3.17 12.29
CA GLU A 13 44.90 -1.95 11.47
C GLU A 13 43.44 -1.60 11.10
N PHE A 14 42.46 -2.43 11.48
CA PHE A 14 41.04 -2.18 11.20
C PHE A 14 40.50 -0.84 11.76
N PRO A 15 40.86 -0.39 12.98
CA PRO A 15 40.35 0.88 13.51
C PRO A 15 40.83 2.09 12.69
N GLU A 16 42.06 2.05 12.17
CA GLU A 16 42.62 3.13 11.36
C GLU A 16 41.99 3.16 9.95
N LYS A 17 41.79 2.01 9.31
CA LYS A 17 41.15 1.91 7.98
C LYS A 17 39.66 2.28 7.99
N ALA A 18 38.97 2.07 9.12
CA ALA A 18 37.59 2.53 9.30
C ALA A 18 37.52 4.06 9.49
N ALA A 19 38.49 4.66 10.18
CA ALA A 19 38.56 6.10 10.38
C ALA A 19 38.87 6.86 9.08
N GLU A 20 39.75 6.32 8.21
CA GLU A 20 40.05 6.94 6.91
C GLU A 20 38.86 6.98 5.94
N ASN A 21 37.93 6.01 6.02
CA ASN A 21 36.73 5.98 5.19
C ASN A 21 35.53 6.74 5.79
N ALA A 22 35.65 7.25 7.02
CA ALA A 22 34.58 7.99 7.71
C ALA A 22 34.56 9.50 7.38
N PHE A 23 35.60 10.02 6.70
CA PHE A 23 35.61 11.41 6.26
C PHE A 23 34.91 11.57 4.91
N VAL A 24 33.59 11.76 4.95
CA VAL A 24 32.83 12.31 3.83
C VAL A 24 32.81 13.82 4.00
N PRO A 25 33.51 14.62 3.15
CA PRO A 25 33.33 16.07 3.19
C PRO A 25 31.86 16.38 2.94
N ALA A 26 31.29 17.24 3.79
CA ALA A 26 29.87 17.59 3.80
C ALA A 26 29.38 17.87 2.37
N SER A 27 28.52 17.00 1.84
CA SER A 27 27.88 17.23 0.55
C SER A 27 27.00 18.47 0.69
N GLU A 28 27.21 19.48 -0.15
CA GLU A 28 26.33 20.64 -0.22
C GLU A 28 24.91 20.16 -0.49
N SER A 29 24.03 20.27 0.51
CA SER A 29 22.62 19.96 0.33
C SER A 29 21.97 21.04 -0.56
N PRO A 30 20.97 20.69 -1.38
CA PRO A 30 20.27 21.66 -2.24
C PRO A 30 19.39 22.64 -1.46
N PHE A 31 19.35 22.58 -0.13
CA PHE A 31 18.56 23.45 0.75
C PHE A 31 19.40 24.60 1.32
N ARG A 32 20.07 25.36 0.44
CA ARG A 32 20.73 26.62 0.80
C ARG A 32 19.73 27.77 0.74
N THR A 33 19.29 28.27 1.90
CA THR A 33 18.58 29.55 2.03
C THR A 33 19.29 30.44 3.04
N ALA A 34 19.14 31.75 2.91
CA ALA A 34 19.86 32.78 3.66
C ALA A 34 19.55 32.83 5.18
N GLU A 35 18.78 31.88 5.70
CA GLU A 35 18.24 31.88 7.07
C GLU A 35 19.11 31.09 8.07
N TYR A 36 20.15 30.38 7.59
CA TYR A 36 21.09 29.62 8.43
C TYR A 36 22.55 29.96 8.08
N PRO A 37 23.20 30.90 8.79
CA PRO A 37 24.63 31.19 8.58
C PRO A 37 25.53 30.06 9.09
N ILE A 38 26.68 29.91 8.43
CA ILE A 38 27.66 28.79 8.47
C ILE A 38 28.28 28.48 9.86
N ASN A 39 28.01 29.26 10.91
CA ASN A 39 28.76 29.20 12.17
C ASN A 39 28.02 28.64 13.39
N THR A 40 26.83 28.06 13.24
CA THR A 40 26.23 27.26 14.31
C THR A 40 26.35 25.79 13.98
N ALA A 41 27.35 25.14 14.59
CA ALA A 41 27.41 23.68 14.62
C ALA A 41 26.08 23.14 15.18
N PRO A 42 25.41 22.18 14.52
CA PRO A 42 24.24 21.55 15.10
C PRO A 42 24.64 20.88 16.42
N PRO A 43 23.83 20.98 17.49
CA PRO A 43 24.11 20.26 18.72
C PRO A 43 24.22 18.76 18.40
N SER A 44 25.24 18.11 18.94
CA SER A 44 25.49 16.69 18.74
C SER A 44 24.27 15.89 19.19
N VAL A 45 23.59 15.23 18.25
CA VAL A 45 22.51 14.29 18.53
C VAL A 45 23.15 13.09 19.26
N THR A 46 23.02 13.04 20.57
CA THR A 46 23.39 11.86 21.36
C THR A 46 22.23 10.86 21.35
N GLU A 47 22.53 9.56 21.39
CA GLU A 47 21.51 8.49 21.35
C GLU A 47 20.40 8.65 22.40
N ASP A 48 20.68 9.35 23.51
CA ASP A 48 19.73 9.61 24.59
C ASP A 48 18.54 10.50 24.19
N GLU A 49 18.68 11.39 23.19
CA GLU A 49 17.56 12.25 22.74
C GLU A 49 16.50 11.46 21.96
N THR A 50 16.88 10.39 21.26
CA THR A 50 15.92 9.53 20.52
C THR A 50 15.12 8.57 21.39
N ARG A 51 15.48 8.38 22.67
CA ARG A 51 14.77 7.48 23.59
C ARG A 51 13.76 8.17 24.50
N ARG A 52 13.89 9.48 24.71
CA ARG A 52 12.86 10.25 25.40
C ARG A 52 11.85 10.72 24.36
N PHE A 53 10.67 10.10 24.37
CA PHE A 53 9.48 10.80 23.90
C PHE A 53 9.40 12.09 24.71
N ALA A 54 9.59 13.24 24.07
CA ALA A 54 9.40 14.52 24.72
C ALA A 54 7.95 14.56 25.22
N ASP A 55 7.75 14.68 26.53
CA ASP A 55 6.44 14.96 27.09
C ASP A 55 5.97 16.28 26.47
N PHE A 56 4.93 16.18 25.64
CA PHE A 56 4.32 17.34 24.99
C PHE A 56 3.57 18.13 26.06
N ASP A 57 4.26 19.05 26.72
CA ASP A 57 3.63 20.04 27.59
C ASP A 57 2.77 20.97 26.74
N VAL A 58 1.44 20.80 26.84
CA VAL A 58 0.46 21.70 26.24
C VAL A 58 0.40 22.96 27.10
N PRO A 59 0.88 24.14 26.64
CA PRO A 59 0.71 25.35 27.42
C PRO A 59 -0.75 25.80 27.29
N ALA A 60 -1.49 25.70 28.39
CA ALA A 60 -2.81 26.28 28.51
C ALA A 60 -2.70 27.82 28.56
N TYR A 61 -3.43 28.47 27.65
CA TYR A 61 -3.77 29.89 27.62
C TYR A 61 -2.64 30.91 27.38
N GLY A 62 -2.63 31.47 26.17
CA GLY A 62 -1.85 32.67 25.83
C GLY A 62 -1.96 33.00 24.35
N GLY A 63 -2.90 33.87 24.00
CA GLY A 63 -3.14 34.26 22.61
C GLY A 63 -2.02 35.11 22.03
N TYR A 64 -1.49 34.70 20.88
CA TYR A 64 -0.87 35.56 19.88
C TYR A 64 -1.18 35.01 18.49
N GLN A 65 -1.51 35.92 17.58
CA GLN A 65 -1.91 35.68 16.20
C GLN A 65 -0.87 34.83 15.46
N THR A 66 -1.30 33.71 14.91
CA THR A 66 -0.55 32.93 13.93
C THR A 66 -1.05 33.32 12.53
N SER A 67 -0.18 33.98 11.78
CA SER A 67 -0.27 34.08 10.33
C SER A 67 -0.24 32.67 9.74
N ALA A 68 -1.27 32.35 8.96
CA ALA A 68 -1.46 31.05 8.33
C ALA A 68 -0.24 30.66 7.49
N LEU A 69 0.50 29.65 7.95
CA LEU A 69 1.43 28.91 7.13
C LEU A 69 0.64 28.17 6.03
N PRO A 70 1.11 28.14 4.77
CA PRO A 70 0.44 27.36 3.74
C PRO A 70 0.49 25.88 4.12
N GLU A 71 -0.68 25.26 4.22
CA GLU A 71 -0.86 23.84 4.47
C GLU A 71 -0.24 23.01 3.32
N THR A 72 1.04 22.69 3.41
CA THR A 72 1.55 21.48 2.75
C THR A 72 1.45 20.33 3.73
N VAL A 73 0.22 19.90 3.98
CA VAL A 73 -0.09 18.64 4.65
C VAL A 73 0.27 17.52 3.66
N THR A 74 1.55 17.16 3.59
CA THR A 74 1.91 15.83 3.12
C THR A 74 1.69 14.90 4.30
N ALA A 75 0.42 14.60 4.59
CA ALA A 75 0.10 13.57 5.55
C ALA A 75 0.74 12.27 5.05
N PRO A 76 1.45 11.50 5.91
CA PRO A 76 1.87 10.17 5.54
C PRO A 76 0.63 9.38 5.09
N THR A 77 0.74 8.70 3.95
CA THR A 77 -0.33 7.85 3.41
C THR A 77 -0.60 6.74 4.42
N ASN A 78 -1.55 6.99 5.32
CA ASN A 78 -1.94 6.06 6.36
C ASN A 78 -2.61 4.84 5.70
N PHE A 79 -1.86 3.74 5.56
CA PHE A 79 -2.41 2.42 5.20
C PHE A 79 -3.48 1.95 6.19
N SER A 80 -3.58 2.59 7.36
CA SER A 80 -4.59 2.36 8.40
C SER A 80 -6.02 2.77 8.00
N ASP A 81 -6.23 3.59 6.96
CA ASP A 81 -7.58 4.01 6.53
C ASP A 81 -8.13 3.21 5.32
N LEU A 82 -7.51 2.06 5.01
CA LEU A 82 -8.05 1.08 4.04
C LEU A 82 -9.36 0.44 4.52
N GLY A 83 -9.65 0.49 5.82
CA GLY A 83 -10.84 -0.15 6.40
C GLY A 83 -12.15 0.60 6.17
N ARG A 84 -12.14 1.93 6.04
CA ARG A 84 -13.35 2.75 6.16
C ARG A 84 -14.02 3.04 4.81
N ALA A 85 -15.25 2.59 4.56
CA ALA A 85 -15.98 3.03 3.37
C ALA A 85 -16.26 4.55 3.47
N SER A 86 -15.85 5.30 2.45
CA SER A 86 -16.00 6.75 2.40
C SER A 86 -16.98 7.20 1.31
N ASP A 87 -17.72 8.27 1.60
CA ASP A 87 -18.50 9.01 0.60
C ASP A 87 -17.65 10.00 -0.20
N ARG A 88 -16.34 10.10 0.10
CA ARG A 88 -15.37 10.87 -0.69
C ARG A 88 -15.44 10.39 -2.15
N LYS A 89 -15.54 11.34 -3.06
CA LYS A 89 -15.44 11.07 -4.49
C LYS A 89 -14.00 10.73 -4.85
N VAL A 90 -13.81 9.67 -5.61
CA VAL A 90 -12.51 9.23 -6.12
C VAL A 90 -12.13 10.05 -7.34
N ALA A 91 -10.85 10.41 -7.43
CA ALA A 91 -10.31 11.19 -8.55
C ALA A 91 -10.62 10.52 -9.90
N LYS A 92 -10.74 11.32 -10.96
CA LYS A 92 -11.14 10.93 -12.33
C LYS A 92 -12.55 10.34 -12.52
N THR A 93 -13.17 9.78 -11.50
CA THR A 93 -14.50 9.14 -11.63
C THR A 93 -15.63 9.97 -11.08
N GLY A 94 -15.39 10.76 -10.03
CA GLY A 94 -16.44 11.49 -9.31
C GLY A 94 -17.41 10.56 -8.55
N VAL A 95 -17.13 9.25 -8.53
CA VAL A 95 -17.95 8.22 -7.87
C VAL A 95 -17.49 8.08 -6.42
N PRO A 96 -18.41 7.88 -5.45
CA PRO A 96 -18.02 7.67 -4.06
C PRO A 96 -17.16 6.42 -3.88
N GLU A 97 -16.11 6.53 -3.07
CA GLU A 97 -15.13 5.47 -2.79
C GLU A 97 -15.80 4.15 -2.39
N LYS A 98 -16.82 4.21 -1.52
CA LYS A 98 -17.56 3.04 -1.06
C LYS A 98 -18.06 2.17 -2.21
N TRP A 99 -18.59 2.76 -3.27
CA TRP A 99 -19.13 2.00 -4.40
C TRP A 99 -18.02 1.33 -5.18
N LEU A 100 -16.91 2.06 -5.40
CA LEU A 100 -15.77 1.56 -6.17
C LEU A 100 -15.06 0.42 -5.46
N ILE A 101 -14.91 0.45 -4.13
CA ILE A 101 -14.27 -0.64 -3.39
C ILE A 101 -15.13 -1.92 -3.36
N GLY A 102 -16.46 -1.84 -3.43
CA GLY A 102 -17.32 -3.02 -3.37
C GLY A 102 -17.62 -3.66 -4.73
N LEU A 103 -17.66 -2.86 -5.79
CA LEU A 103 -18.02 -3.31 -7.14
C LEU A 103 -17.18 -4.51 -7.66
N PRO A 104 -15.85 -4.56 -7.44
CA PRO A 104 -15.00 -5.67 -7.89
C PRO A 104 -15.33 -7.03 -7.26
N TYR A 105 -16.13 -7.06 -6.18
CA TYR A 105 -16.57 -8.29 -5.52
C TYR A 105 -17.95 -8.75 -5.97
N LEU A 106 -18.63 -8.02 -6.86
CA LEU A 106 -19.91 -8.49 -7.38
C LEU A 106 -19.72 -9.82 -8.12
N PRO A 107 -20.60 -10.80 -7.91
CA PRO A 107 -20.41 -12.11 -8.49
C PRO A 107 -20.44 -12.10 -10.02
N PHE A 108 -19.92 -13.18 -10.59
CA PHE A 108 -19.86 -13.43 -12.03
C PHE A 108 -18.95 -12.43 -12.77
N SER A 109 -19.25 -12.17 -14.04
CA SER A 109 -18.45 -11.28 -14.87
C SER A 109 -18.54 -9.81 -14.44
N ILE A 110 -19.52 -9.42 -13.63
CA ILE A 110 -19.73 -8.02 -13.24
C ILE A 110 -18.55 -7.52 -12.39
N GLY A 111 -18.19 -8.25 -11.33
CA GLY A 111 -17.04 -7.89 -10.48
C GLY A 111 -15.71 -7.99 -11.22
N LEU A 112 -15.54 -9.04 -12.05
CA LEU A 112 -14.35 -9.20 -12.88
C LEU A 112 -14.13 -8.00 -13.81
N VAL A 113 -15.15 -7.61 -14.57
CA VAL A 113 -15.08 -6.49 -15.51
C VAL A 113 -14.90 -5.17 -14.76
N ALA A 114 -15.60 -4.99 -13.63
CA ALA A 114 -15.44 -3.82 -12.77
C ALA A 114 -14.00 -3.69 -12.25
N GLY A 115 -13.41 -4.76 -11.71
CA GLY A 115 -12.03 -4.76 -11.22
C GLY A 115 -11.01 -4.41 -12.31
N LEU A 116 -11.18 -4.99 -13.51
CA LEU A 116 -10.32 -4.68 -14.65
C LEU A 116 -10.44 -3.22 -15.10
N ILE A 117 -11.67 -2.72 -15.29
CA ILE A 117 -11.91 -1.33 -15.69
C ILE A 117 -11.34 -0.37 -14.63
N GLN A 118 -11.57 -0.66 -13.35
CA GLN A 118 -11.05 0.17 -12.26
C GLN A 118 -9.52 0.22 -12.27
N LEU A 119 -8.81 -0.89 -12.46
CA LEU A 119 -7.35 -0.86 -12.54
C LEU A 119 -6.83 -0.02 -13.71
N LEU A 120 -7.58 0.02 -14.82
CA LEU A 120 -7.22 0.79 -16.02
C LEU A 120 -7.60 2.27 -15.93
N VAL A 121 -8.56 2.65 -15.10
CA VAL A 121 -9.07 4.04 -15.01
C VAL A 121 -8.58 4.76 -13.75
N ILE A 122 -8.56 4.04 -12.62
CA ILE A 122 -8.29 4.62 -11.30
C ILE A 122 -6.78 4.93 -11.19
N PRO A 123 -6.43 6.19 -10.88
CA PRO A 123 -5.04 6.63 -10.86
C PRO A 123 -4.30 6.05 -9.65
N LYS A 124 -2.97 5.94 -9.71
CA LYS A 124 -2.16 5.18 -8.72
C LYS A 124 -2.21 5.75 -7.31
N GLU A 125 -2.57 7.02 -7.19
CA GLU A 125 -2.74 7.75 -5.94
C GLU A 125 -3.94 7.22 -5.12
N GLU A 126 -4.92 6.59 -5.79
CA GLU A 126 -6.12 6.01 -5.19
C GLU A 126 -5.86 4.55 -4.77
N THR A 127 -4.82 4.35 -3.96
CA THR A 127 -4.25 3.04 -3.57
C THR A 127 -5.29 2.08 -3.03
N LYS A 128 -6.21 2.59 -2.19
CA LYS A 128 -7.29 1.81 -1.60
C LYS A 128 -8.23 1.20 -2.64
N VAL A 129 -8.75 2.03 -3.53
CA VAL A 129 -9.70 1.58 -4.56
C VAL A 129 -9.01 0.61 -5.51
N ARG A 130 -7.76 0.89 -5.86
CA ARG A 130 -6.95 -0.01 -6.69
C ARG A 130 -6.68 -1.34 -6.02
N PHE A 131 -6.39 -1.36 -4.71
CA PHE A 131 -6.18 -2.59 -3.98
C PHE A 131 -7.44 -3.47 -3.99
N HIS A 132 -8.62 -2.91 -3.72
CA HIS A 132 -9.87 -3.66 -3.82
C HIS A 132 -10.20 -4.11 -5.25
N ALA A 133 -9.87 -3.30 -6.26
CA ALA A 133 -9.99 -3.68 -7.67
C ALA A 133 -9.11 -4.88 -8.02
N ALA A 134 -7.84 -4.85 -7.60
CA ALA A 134 -6.89 -5.94 -7.78
C ALA A 134 -7.31 -7.20 -7.01
N GLN A 135 -7.74 -7.08 -5.75
CA GLN A 135 -8.12 -8.22 -4.92
C GLN A 135 -9.42 -8.87 -5.43
N GLY A 136 -10.39 -8.06 -5.85
CA GLY A 136 -11.60 -8.53 -6.51
C GLY A 136 -11.28 -9.26 -7.81
N LEU A 137 -10.43 -8.68 -8.67
CA LEU A 137 -9.98 -9.32 -9.91
C LEU A 137 -9.25 -10.64 -9.64
N ALA A 138 -8.34 -10.66 -8.66
CA ALA A 138 -7.61 -11.85 -8.25
C ALA A 138 -8.54 -12.98 -7.79
N ALA A 139 -9.53 -12.66 -6.95
CA ALA A 139 -10.54 -13.62 -6.52
C ALA A 139 -11.31 -14.20 -7.71
N HIS A 140 -11.74 -13.36 -8.66
CA HIS A 140 -12.46 -13.82 -9.86
C HIS A 140 -11.60 -14.73 -10.74
N ILE A 141 -10.34 -14.38 -10.96
CA ILE A 141 -9.41 -15.21 -11.75
C ILE A 141 -9.19 -16.57 -11.07
N ALA A 142 -8.98 -16.59 -9.75
CA ALA A 142 -8.84 -17.83 -9.00
C ALA A 142 -10.09 -18.72 -9.13
N ILE A 143 -11.28 -18.14 -8.98
CA ILE A 143 -12.56 -18.83 -9.15
C ILE A 143 -12.69 -19.40 -10.56
N LEU A 144 -12.33 -18.63 -11.59
CA LEU A 144 -12.41 -19.09 -12.99
C LEU A 144 -11.48 -20.27 -13.26
N VAL A 145 -10.23 -20.21 -12.76
CA VAL A 145 -9.26 -21.29 -12.92
C VAL A 145 -9.77 -22.58 -12.26
N ILE A 146 -10.21 -22.51 -10.99
CA ILE A 146 -10.73 -23.68 -10.27
C ILE A 146 -11.99 -24.22 -10.96
N THR A 147 -12.90 -23.33 -11.37
CA THR A 147 -14.13 -23.72 -12.08
C THR A 147 -13.81 -24.40 -13.41
N ALA A 148 -12.80 -23.94 -14.14
CA ALA A 148 -12.35 -24.54 -15.40
C ALA A 148 -11.74 -25.93 -15.19
N ILE A 149 -10.93 -26.10 -14.15
CA ILE A 149 -10.36 -27.41 -13.76
C ILE A 149 -11.47 -28.40 -13.43
N LEU A 150 -12.41 -28.02 -12.56
CA LEU A 150 -13.55 -28.88 -12.17
C LEU A 150 -14.47 -29.17 -13.37
N GLY A 151 -14.68 -28.19 -14.26
CA GLY A 151 -15.45 -28.37 -15.49
C GLY A 151 -14.78 -29.30 -16.50
N GLY A 152 -13.45 -29.25 -16.61
CA GLY A 152 -12.66 -30.20 -17.41
C GLY A 152 -12.77 -31.63 -16.86
N ALA A 153 -12.57 -31.79 -15.55
CA ALA A 153 -12.70 -33.08 -14.86
C ALA A 153 -14.13 -33.65 -14.93
N GLY A 154 -15.15 -32.79 -14.90
CA GLY A 154 -16.57 -33.16 -15.05
C GLY A 154 -16.92 -33.82 -16.38
N ARG A 155 -16.08 -33.71 -17.41
CA ARG A 155 -16.26 -34.46 -18.67
C ARG A 155 -15.87 -35.92 -18.56
N ILE A 156 -15.13 -36.29 -17.50
CA ILE A 156 -14.56 -37.62 -17.28
C ILE A 156 -15.28 -38.31 -16.11
N ALA A 157 -15.72 -37.53 -15.11
CA ALA A 157 -16.35 -38.04 -13.91
C ALA A 157 -17.55 -37.21 -13.44
N ASP A 158 -18.69 -37.86 -13.25
CA ASP A 158 -19.96 -37.19 -12.89
C ASP A 158 -19.91 -36.46 -11.53
N PHE A 159 -19.11 -36.95 -10.58
CA PHE A 159 -18.95 -36.31 -9.26
C PHE A 159 -18.30 -34.92 -9.34
N ALA A 160 -17.47 -34.67 -10.36
CA ALA A 160 -16.82 -33.37 -10.55
C ALA A 160 -17.81 -32.28 -11.01
N SER A 161 -18.92 -32.66 -11.65
CA SER A 161 -20.02 -31.73 -11.98
C SER A 161 -20.73 -31.21 -10.73
N VAL A 162 -20.97 -32.09 -9.75
CA VAL A 162 -21.54 -31.72 -8.45
C VAL A 162 -20.58 -30.83 -7.68
N GLY A 163 -19.30 -31.21 -7.62
CA GLY A 163 -18.25 -30.41 -6.97
C GLY A 163 -18.13 -29.01 -7.57
N ARG A 164 -18.19 -28.87 -8.90
CA ARG A 164 -18.21 -27.58 -9.59
C ARG A 164 -19.39 -26.71 -9.17
N SER A 165 -20.59 -27.31 -9.10
CA SER A 165 -21.82 -26.58 -8.78
C SER A 165 -21.80 -26.06 -7.34
N ILE A 166 -21.33 -26.89 -6.39
CA ILE A 166 -21.14 -26.50 -4.99
C ILE A 166 -20.09 -25.39 -4.88
N PHE A 167 -18.95 -25.55 -5.57
CA PHE A 167 -17.88 -24.55 -5.56
C PHE A 167 -18.40 -23.18 -6.03
N VAL A 168 -19.07 -23.14 -7.19
CA VAL A 168 -19.65 -21.90 -7.74
C VAL A 168 -20.66 -21.27 -6.76
N ALA A 169 -21.52 -22.08 -6.13
CA ALA A 169 -22.48 -21.58 -5.15
C ALA A 169 -21.78 -20.93 -3.94
N VAL A 170 -20.80 -21.63 -3.36
CA VAL A 170 -20.03 -21.15 -2.20
C VAL A 170 -19.26 -19.87 -2.54
N THR A 171 -18.56 -19.83 -3.66
CA THR A 171 -17.81 -18.64 -4.07
C THR A 171 -18.72 -17.46 -4.39
N THR A 172 -19.90 -17.71 -4.94
CA THR A 172 -20.91 -16.67 -5.18
C THR A 172 -21.36 -16.03 -3.86
N ILE A 173 -21.68 -16.85 -2.86
CA ILE A 173 -22.06 -16.36 -1.52
C ILE A 173 -20.91 -15.59 -0.88
N MET A 174 -19.68 -16.11 -0.95
CA MET A 174 -18.49 -15.45 -0.43
C MET A 174 -18.28 -14.06 -1.07
N LEU A 175 -18.39 -13.97 -2.39
CA LEU A 175 -18.27 -12.72 -3.14
C LEU A 175 -19.33 -11.69 -2.71
N ILE A 176 -20.59 -12.12 -2.55
CA ILE A 176 -21.66 -11.27 -2.03
C ILE A 176 -21.32 -10.74 -0.62
N ILE A 177 -20.83 -11.61 0.27
CA ILE A 177 -20.41 -11.21 1.61
C ILE A 177 -19.29 -10.16 1.53
N PHE A 178 -18.30 -10.36 0.67
CA PHE A 178 -17.20 -9.40 0.49
C PHE A 178 -17.67 -8.07 -0.09
N ALA A 179 -18.59 -8.07 -1.05
CA ALA A 179 -19.19 -6.84 -1.59
C ALA A 179 -19.91 -6.06 -0.51
N VAL A 180 -20.78 -6.72 0.27
CA VAL A 180 -21.51 -6.09 1.38
C VAL A 180 -20.54 -5.59 2.47
N LYS A 181 -19.52 -6.38 2.81
CA LYS A 181 -18.50 -6.03 3.81
C LYS A 181 -17.71 -4.80 3.36
N ALA A 182 -17.30 -4.74 2.10
CA ALA A 182 -16.61 -3.59 1.50
C ALA A 182 -17.50 -2.34 1.49
N TRP A 183 -18.77 -2.45 1.06
CA TRP A 183 -19.72 -1.33 1.09
C TRP A 183 -20.03 -0.82 2.51
N SER A 184 -19.98 -1.72 3.48
CA SER A 184 -20.17 -1.38 4.89
C SER A 184 -18.93 -0.77 5.55
N GLY A 185 -17.81 -0.64 4.82
CA GLY A 185 -16.57 -0.13 5.38
C GLY A 185 -15.97 -1.06 6.42
N LYS A 186 -16.06 -2.37 6.19
CA LYS A 186 -15.36 -3.38 6.96
C LYS A 186 -14.18 -3.89 6.13
N PRO A 187 -13.02 -4.17 6.74
CA PRO A 187 -11.85 -4.62 6.00
C PRO A 187 -12.12 -5.96 5.31
N VAL A 188 -11.82 -6.02 4.01
CA VAL A 188 -11.85 -7.23 3.19
C VAL A 188 -10.42 -7.50 2.78
N HIS A 189 -9.84 -8.57 3.30
CA HIS A 189 -8.53 -9.05 2.92
C HIS A 189 -8.64 -10.55 2.66
N ILE A 190 -8.10 -10.98 1.53
CA ILE A 190 -8.13 -12.37 1.09
C ILE A 190 -6.68 -12.83 0.95
N GLU A 191 -6.15 -13.42 2.01
CA GLU A 191 -4.74 -13.86 2.08
C GLU A 191 -4.37 -14.80 0.93
N THR A 192 -5.27 -15.71 0.55
CA THR A 192 -5.00 -16.72 -0.50
C THR A 192 -4.82 -16.14 -1.91
N VAL A 193 -5.18 -14.88 -2.13
CA VAL A 193 -5.01 -14.19 -3.43
C VAL A 193 -4.13 -12.95 -3.31
N GLU A 194 -3.44 -12.76 -2.19
CA GLU A 194 -2.63 -11.57 -1.92
C GLU A 194 -1.50 -11.41 -2.94
N ASP A 195 -0.73 -12.47 -3.21
CA ASP A 195 0.34 -12.43 -4.22
C ASP A 195 -0.20 -12.03 -5.60
N LEU A 196 -1.34 -12.57 -5.99
CA LEU A 196 -1.98 -12.27 -7.26
C LEU A 196 -2.56 -10.84 -7.28
N THR A 197 -3.07 -10.38 -6.14
CA THR A 197 -3.54 -9.00 -5.93
C THR A 197 -2.40 -8.02 -6.14
N ASN A 198 -1.28 -8.24 -5.46
CA ASN A 198 -0.09 -7.40 -5.56
C ASN A 198 0.47 -7.41 -6.99
N TRP A 199 0.49 -8.58 -7.64
CA TRP A 199 0.88 -8.68 -9.05
C TRP A 199 -0.01 -7.85 -9.98
N PHE A 200 -1.34 -7.90 -9.80
CA PHE A 200 -2.26 -7.10 -10.61
C PHE A 200 -2.13 -5.60 -10.35
N GLU A 201 -1.97 -5.19 -9.09
CA GLU A 201 -1.77 -3.79 -8.72
C GLU A 201 -0.50 -3.23 -9.38
N GLU A 202 0.60 -4.00 -9.35
CA GLU A 202 1.89 -3.61 -9.91
C GLU A 202 1.85 -3.54 -11.44
N LYS A 203 1.30 -4.57 -12.08
CA LYS A 203 1.36 -4.73 -13.55
C LYS A 203 0.28 -3.98 -14.31
N ILE A 204 -0.92 -3.83 -13.75
CA ILE A 204 -2.03 -3.16 -14.44
C ILE A 204 -2.08 -1.70 -14.00
N GLY A 205 -1.36 -0.85 -14.75
CA GLY A 205 -1.39 0.60 -14.55
C GLY A 205 -2.59 1.28 -15.22
N PRO A 206 -2.96 2.48 -14.75
CA PRO A 206 -3.96 3.28 -15.42
C PRO A 206 -3.51 3.64 -16.84
N ILE A 207 -4.44 3.61 -17.79
CA ILE A 207 -4.19 4.00 -19.17
C ILE A 207 -3.81 5.47 -19.18
N LYS A 208 -2.70 5.80 -19.85
CA LYS A 208 -2.27 7.19 -20.06
C LYS A 208 -3.37 7.90 -20.86
N SER A 209 -3.96 8.92 -20.25
CA SER A 209 -4.89 9.84 -20.91
C SER A 209 -4.14 11.02 -21.50
#